data_AF-A0A8H7ZEZ0-F1
#
_entry.id   AF-A0A8H7ZEZ0-F1
#
_cell.length_a   1.000
_cell.length_b   1.000
_cell.length_c   1.000
_cell.angle_alpha   90.00
_cell.angle_beta   90.00
_cell.angle_gamma   90.00
#
_symmetry.space_group_name_H-M   'P 1'
#
loop_
_entity.id
_entity.type
_entity.pdbx_description
1 polymer ?
#
loop_
_entity_poly.entity_id
_entity_poly.type
_entity_poly.pdbx_seq_one_letter_code
_entity_poly.pdbx_strand_id
1 'polypeptide(L)'
;MTTTVPIIYSFPEFLGVAEAVADLIISSQNQTLYNTTDLKQIELIKGGQLKRPSVNKTNSSLSIALNQTAGGSGSGSGNGNGNGNGNGNGNGFSGNGSAGSSGATLSAGNTPSLSSSLDPELATGGASSTNLAANNKIKKEKKISKKQEIRFKIAISGGSLIKILNQGLLTRQEFIEWDKWDIYFADERLVPFDSPDSNYGQAKLEIFDHIKGDKQPRIFHIDESLIDDPQEAADDYEKQLVQQFAKKDSVKLPMFDLLLLGCAPDGHIASLFPNHGESLREKLAWCIPVSNAPSGPSNRITLSIPVICHASRVAFVVEGLTKAPIIKTIMERPEKGLPSSIVNEGAAGRVSWFVDDAALNDLYDITKKKYKYLSIPEPTH
;
A
#
# COMPACT_ATOMS: atom_id res chain seq x y z
N MET A 1 -13.11 -9.93 16.49
CA MET A 1 -12.11 -9.66 15.45
C MET A 1 -10.95 -10.59 15.71
N THR A 2 -10.48 -11.36 14.73
CA THR A 2 -9.26 -12.16 14.88
C THR A 2 -8.08 -11.20 14.92
N THR A 3 -7.59 -10.88 16.12
CA THR A 3 -6.42 -10.02 16.35
C THR A 3 -5.18 -10.78 15.93
N THR A 4 -4.87 -10.77 14.63
CA THR A 4 -3.56 -11.25 14.19
C THR A 4 -2.52 -10.32 14.78
N VAL A 5 -1.75 -10.83 15.75
CA VAL A 5 -0.68 -10.08 16.41
C VAL A 5 0.29 -9.59 15.33
N PRO A 6 0.60 -8.28 15.27
CA PRO A 6 1.53 -7.77 14.28
C PRO A 6 2.90 -8.42 14.46
N ILE A 7 3.63 -8.59 13.36
CA ILE A 7 4.99 -9.10 13.44
C ILE A 7 5.90 -7.96 13.87
N ILE A 8 6.67 -8.16 14.94
CA ILE A 8 7.59 -7.15 15.48
C ILE A 8 9.00 -7.70 15.44
N TYR A 9 9.85 -7.06 14.66
CA TYR A 9 11.28 -7.31 14.57
C TYR A 9 12.01 -6.26 15.39
N SER A 10 12.74 -6.70 16.41
CA SER A 10 13.53 -5.84 17.29
C SER A 10 15.02 -6.03 17.04
N PHE A 11 15.78 -4.94 17.07
CA PHE A 11 17.22 -4.93 16.79
C PHE A 11 18.01 -4.34 17.98
N PRO A 12 19.13 -4.97 18.39
CA PRO A 12 19.99 -4.46 19.44
C PRO A 12 20.80 -3.27 18.90
N GLU A 13 20.51 -2.07 19.42
CA GLU A 13 21.04 -0.78 18.95
C GLU A 13 20.64 -0.49 17.48
N PHE A 14 20.86 0.73 16.97
CA PHE A 14 20.42 1.14 15.61
C PHE A 14 21.01 0.27 14.45
N LEU A 15 21.89 -0.68 14.77
CA LEU A 15 22.55 -1.59 13.83
C LEU A 15 21.57 -2.67 13.33
N GLY A 16 21.40 -2.77 12.02
CA GLY A 16 20.61 -3.85 11.39
C GLY A 16 19.22 -3.46 10.95
N VAL A 17 18.65 -2.34 11.42
CA VAL A 17 17.32 -1.89 11.00
C VAL A 17 17.32 -1.51 9.52
N ALA A 18 18.29 -0.70 9.08
CA ALA A 18 18.43 -0.30 7.67
C ALA A 18 18.63 -1.51 6.74
N GLU A 19 19.45 -2.47 7.17
CA GLU A 19 19.72 -3.71 6.46
C GLU A 19 18.48 -4.60 6.34
N ALA A 20 17.72 -4.76 7.44
CA ALA A 20 16.51 -5.55 7.45
C ALA A 20 15.37 -4.91 6.66
N VAL A 21 15.25 -3.57 6.71
CA VAL A 21 14.29 -2.82 5.88
C VAL A 21 14.65 -2.94 4.40
N ALA A 22 15.92 -2.82 4.02
CA ALA A 22 16.37 -3.04 2.65
C ALA A 22 16.09 -4.47 2.16
N ASP A 23 16.39 -5.48 3.00
CA ASP A 23 16.12 -6.88 2.70
C ASP A 23 14.62 -7.17 2.51
N LEU A 24 13.75 -6.56 3.33
CA LEU A 24 12.29 -6.60 3.13
C LEU A 24 11.88 -6.01 1.77
N ILE A 25 12.42 -4.84 1.42
CA ILE A 25 12.07 -4.13 0.19
C ILE A 25 12.49 -4.97 -1.02
N ILE A 26 13.74 -5.46 -1.05
CA ILE A 26 14.27 -6.27 -2.15
C ILE A 26 13.52 -7.60 -2.25
N SER A 27 13.17 -8.23 -1.12
CA SER A 27 12.35 -9.43 -1.12
C SER A 27 10.95 -9.18 -1.67
N SER A 28 10.35 -8.02 -1.36
CA SER A 28 9.02 -7.63 -1.85
C SER A 28 9.05 -7.31 -3.35
N GLN A 29 10.11 -6.65 -3.83
CA GLN A 29 10.43 -6.53 -5.25
C GLN A 29 10.47 -7.90 -5.91
N ASN A 30 11.29 -8.81 -5.37
CA ASN A 30 11.55 -10.11 -5.99
C ASN A 30 10.27 -10.95 -6.07
N GLN A 31 9.46 -10.93 -5.01
CA GLN A 31 8.15 -11.54 -5.02
C GLN A 31 7.23 -10.92 -6.10
N THR A 32 7.27 -9.62 -6.29
CA THR A 32 6.44 -8.92 -7.29
C THR A 32 6.89 -9.27 -8.72
N LEU A 33 8.17 -9.06 -9.01
CA LEU A 33 8.72 -9.21 -10.36
C LEU A 33 8.83 -10.69 -10.77
N TYR A 34 9.25 -11.56 -9.84
CA TYR A 34 9.62 -12.94 -10.13
C TYR A 34 8.77 -13.98 -9.43
N ASN A 35 7.93 -13.61 -8.47
CA ASN A 35 7.11 -14.55 -7.68
C ASN A 35 7.94 -15.60 -6.93
N THR A 36 9.18 -15.24 -6.57
CA THR A 36 10.13 -16.03 -5.79
C THR A 36 11.16 -15.09 -5.15
N THR A 37 11.74 -15.48 -4.01
CA THR A 37 12.87 -14.77 -3.38
C THR A 37 14.20 -15.51 -3.58
N ASP A 38 14.20 -16.68 -4.20
CA ASP A 38 15.41 -17.46 -4.50
C ASP A 38 16.22 -16.78 -5.61
N LEU A 39 17.39 -16.23 -5.24
CA LEU A 39 18.27 -15.50 -6.15
C LEU A 39 18.70 -16.32 -7.37
N LYS A 40 18.92 -17.63 -7.22
CA LYS A 40 19.29 -18.51 -8.35
C LYS A 40 18.13 -18.65 -9.32
N GLN A 41 16.91 -18.81 -8.82
CA GLN A 41 15.73 -18.84 -9.69
C GLN A 41 15.54 -17.51 -10.41
N ILE A 42 15.79 -16.39 -9.73
CA ILE A 42 15.68 -15.05 -10.33
C ILE A 42 16.68 -14.88 -11.47
N GLU A 43 17.94 -15.28 -11.29
CA GLU A 43 18.96 -15.25 -12.36
C GLU A 43 18.53 -16.09 -13.58
N LEU A 44 18.02 -17.30 -13.35
CA LEU A 44 17.50 -18.17 -14.42
C LEU A 44 16.29 -17.54 -15.12
N ILE A 45 15.40 -16.86 -14.39
CA ILE A 45 14.24 -16.15 -14.99
C ILE A 45 14.72 -14.96 -15.83
N LYS A 46 15.67 -14.18 -15.32
CA LYS A 46 16.27 -13.04 -16.04
C LYS A 46 16.97 -13.49 -17.33
N GLY A 47 17.67 -14.62 -17.29
CA GLY A 47 18.32 -15.24 -18.44
C GLY A 47 17.36 -15.94 -19.43
N GLY A 48 16.06 -15.98 -19.15
CA GLY A 48 15.06 -16.67 -19.99
C GLY A 48 15.11 -18.19 -19.90
N GLN A 49 15.90 -18.75 -18.98
CA GLN A 49 16.09 -20.19 -18.76
C GLN A 49 14.99 -20.80 -17.87
N LEU A 50 14.31 -19.98 -17.06
CA LEU A 50 13.17 -20.39 -16.24
C LEU A 50 11.98 -19.45 -16.47
N LYS A 51 10.76 -19.98 -16.46
CA LYS A 51 9.54 -19.16 -16.52
C LYS A 51 9.20 -18.65 -15.12
N ARG A 52 8.70 -17.40 -15.03
CA ARG A 52 8.12 -16.85 -13.80
C ARG A 52 7.05 -17.82 -13.24
N PRO A 53 7.21 -18.33 -12.00
CA PRO A 53 6.23 -19.23 -11.38
C PRO A 53 4.83 -18.62 -11.34
N SER A 54 3.81 -19.46 -11.50
CA SER A 54 2.40 -19.05 -11.33
C SER A 54 2.10 -18.77 -9.86
N VAL A 55 1.24 -17.79 -9.60
CA VAL A 55 0.71 -17.54 -8.25
C VAL A 55 -0.22 -18.70 -7.90
N ASN A 56 0.15 -19.55 -6.94
CA ASN A 56 -0.76 -20.57 -6.41
C ASN A 56 -1.90 -19.87 -5.65
N LYS A 57 -3.12 -19.92 -6.19
CA LYS A 57 -4.31 -19.25 -5.64
C LYS A 57 -4.77 -19.78 -4.27
N THR A 58 -4.11 -20.80 -3.71
CA THR A 58 -4.43 -21.39 -2.41
C THR A 58 -3.76 -20.71 -1.22
N ASN A 59 -2.86 -19.73 -1.44
CA ASN A 59 -2.13 -19.04 -0.37
C ASN A 59 -2.33 -17.51 -0.40
N SER A 60 -3.57 -17.03 -0.50
CA SER A 60 -3.88 -15.59 -0.39
C SER A 60 -3.69 -15.02 1.04
N SER A 61 -3.21 -15.84 1.98
CA SER A 61 -2.74 -15.46 3.31
C SER A 61 -1.28 -15.87 3.46
N LEU A 62 -0.39 -15.30 2.65
CA LEU A 62 1.06 -15.41 2.86
C LEU A 62 1.49 -14.46 3.98
N SER A 63 1.13 -14.81 5.22
CA SER A 63 2.16 -14.78 6.26
C SER A 63 3.29 -15.67 5.76
N ILE A 64 4.49 -15.13 5.61
CA ILE A 64 5.68 -15.90 5.21
C ILE A 64 5.86 -17.05 6.21
N ALA A 65 5.37 -18.23 5.86
CA ALA A 65 5.75 -19.47 6.50
C ALA A 65 7.07 -19.88 5.84
N LEU A 66 8.16 -19.66 6.57
CA LEU A 66 9.49 -20.17 6.24
C LEU A 66 9.39 -21.69 6.03
N ASN A 67 9.84 -22.16 4.87
CA ASN A 67 10.07 -23.58 4.59
C ASN A 67 10.91 -24.20 5.72
N GLN A 68 10.31 -25.07 6.52
CA GLN A 68 11.07 -26.04 7.32
C GLN A 68 11.35 -27.24 6.42
N THR A 69 12.60 -27.37 5.97
CA THR A 69 13.10 -28.62 5.44
C THR A 69 13.20 -29.65 6.56
N ALA A 70 12.67 -30.83 6.27
CA ALA A 70 12.61 -32.00 7.13
C ALA A 70 13.97 -32.43 7.69
N GLY A 71 13.97 -32.88 8.94
CA GLY A 71 15.08 -33.60 9.56
C GLY A 71 14.75 -34.07 10.98
N GLY A 72 14.52 -35.38 11.14
CA GLY A 72 14.93 -36.12 12.34
C GLY A 72 13.98 -36.22 13.54
N SER A 73 13.23 -37.33 13.57
CA SER A 73 13.06 -38.26 14.71
C SER A 73 12.90 -37.71 16.15
N GLY A 74 11.74 -37.98 16.74
CA GLY A 74 11.53 -37.90 18.19
C GLY A 74 10.17 -38.46 18.59
N SER A 75 10.11 -39.76 18.83
CA SER A 75 8.99 -40.48 19.45
C SER A 75 8.74 -39.96 20.87
N GLY A 76 7.49 -39.60 21.20
CA GLY A 76 7.10 -39.24 22.55
C GLY A 76 5.58 -39.31 22.74
N SER A 77 5.13 -40.45 23.25
CA SER A 77 3.76 -40.70 23.72
C SER A 77 3.38 -39.74 24.85
N GLY A 78 2.14 -39.24 24.84
CA GLY A 78 1.58 -38.45 25.93
C GLY A 78 0.07 -38.28 25.82
N ASN A 79 -0.66 -39.22 26.42
CA ASN A 79 -2.10 -39.15 26.69
C ASN A 79 -2.43 -37.97 27.61
N GLY A 80 -3.58 -37.29 27.38
CA GLY A 80 -4.08 -36.26 28.28
C GLY A 80 -5.49 -35.80 27.92
N ASN A 81 -6.48 -36.60 28.33
CA ASN A 81 -7.92 -36.31 28.29
C ASN A 81 -8.27 -35.18 29.28
N GLY A 82 -9.19 -34.28 28.92
CA GLY A 82 -9.64 -33.21 29.83
C GLY A 82 -10.86 -32.45 29.32
N ASN A 83 -12.03 -33.07 29.49
CA ASN A 83 -13.36 -32.55 29.22
C ASN A 83 -13.76 -31.49 30.28
N GLY A 84 -14.45 -30.40 29.90
CA GLY A 84 -14.96 -29.40 30.83
C GLY A 84 -16.03 -28.52 30.19
N ASN A 85 -17.26 -28.64 30.68
CA ASN A 85 -18.52 -28.31 30.02
C ASN A 85 -19.22 -27.10 30.69
N GLY A 86 -20.11 -26.43 29.94
CA GLY A 86 -21.23 -25.62 30.45
C GLY A 86 -20.93 -24.13 30.72
N ASN A 87 -21.89 -23.21 30.64
CA ASN A 87 -23.31 -23.25 30.26
C ASN A 87 -23.77 -21.78 30.07
N GLY A 88 -24.79 -21.55 29.25
CA GLY A 88 -25.30 -20.21 28.93
C GLY A 88 -26.38 -19.64 29.88
N ASN A 89 -26.75 -18.38 29.60
CA ASN A 89 -28.04 -17.70 29.81
C ASN A 89 -27.81 -16.21 29.42
N GLY A 90 -28.71 -15.44 28.79
CA GLY A 90 -30.13 -15.62 28.51
C GLY A 90 -30.90 -14.35 28.89
N ASN A 91 -31.43 -13.64 27.88
CA ASN A 91 -32.60 -12.74 27.86
C ASN A 91 -32.63 -11.36 28.56
N GLY A 92 -33.18 -10.37 27.83
CA GLY A 92 -34.48 -9.80 28.23
C GLY A 92 -34.71 -8.28 28.15
N PHE A 93 -35.33 -7.83 27.04
CA PHE A 93 -36.58 -7.03 26.97
C PHE A 93 -36.73 -5.56 27.46
N SER A 94 -37.18 -4.70 26.51
CA SER A 94 -38.21 -3.60 26.55
C SER A 94 -38.05 -2.39 27.51
N GLY A 95 -38.43 -1.14 27.18
CA GLY A 95 -39.11 -0.57 26.01
C GLY A 95 -39.52 0.92 26.24
N ASN A 96 -40.10 1.50 25.18
CA ASN A 96 -41.15 2.55 25.13
C ASN A 96 -40.86 4.08 25.25
N GLY A 97 -41.46 4.83 24.31
CA GLY A 97 -42.05 6.18 24.50
C GLY A 97 -41.58 7.30 23.55
N SER A 98 -42.26 7.55 22.41
CA SER A 98 -43.18 8.72 22.14
C SER A 98 -42.47 10.04 21.75
N ALA A 99 -42.90 10.95 20.88
CA ALA A 99 -44.01 11.12 19.91
C ALA A 99 -43.74 12.44 19.10
N GLY A 100 -44.46 12.66 17.98
CA GLY A 100 -44.66 13.96 17.31
C GLY A 100 -44.16 14.02 15.85
N SER A 101 -44.94 13.69 14.81
CA SER A 101 -46.08 14.40 14.17
C SER A 101 -45.73 15.65 13.35
N SER A 102 -45.94 15.57 12.02
CA SER A 102 -46.45 16.55 11.02
C SER A 102 -45.94 16.09 9.64
N GLY A 103 -46.72 15.56 8.69
CA GLY A 103 -47.80 16.23 7.92
C GLY A 103 -47.18 17.13 6.84
N ALA A 104 -47.46 17.10 5.53
CA ALA A 104 -48.32 16.30 4.65
C ALA A 104 -47.96 16.62 3.17
N THR A 105 -48.66 15.95 2.24
CA THR A 105 -49.01 16.34 0.84
C THR A 105 -48.02 16.21 -0.33
N LEU A 106 -48.13 15.07 -1.04
CA LEU A 106 -48.64 14.88 -2.42
C LEU A 106 -48.50 16.03 -3.45
N SER A 107 -47.92 15.73 -4.62
CA SER A 107 -48.66 15.71 -5.91
C SER A 107 -47.83 15.13 -7.05
N ALA A 108 -48.49 14.36 -7.90
CA ALA A 108 -47.98 13.64 -9.07
C ALA A 108 -48.08 14.45 -10.38
N GLY A 109 -47.33 13.99 -11.40
CA GLY A 109 -47.73 14.03 -12.80
C GLY A 109 -47.24 15.21 -13.63
N ASN A 110 -46.35 14.99 -14.60
CA ASN A 110 -46.73 14.76 -16.00
C ASN A 110 -45.49 14.78 -16.92
N THR A 111 -45.47 13.83 -17.86
CA THR A 111 -44.74 13.92 -19.13
C THR A 111 -45.65 14.60 -20.17
N PRO A 112 -45.08 15.12 -21.27
CA PRO A 112 -45.50 14.54 -22.55
C PRO A 112 -44.41 14.47 -23.66
N SER A 113 -44.50 13.34 -24.38
CA SER A 113 -44.34 13.04 -25.81
C SER A 113 -43.82 14.05 -26.86
N LEU A 114 -42.89 13.53 -27.69
CA LEU A 114 -42.88 13.40 -29.17
C LEU A 114 -43.53 14.48 -30.06
N SER A 115 -42.78 14.93 -31.07
CA SER A 115 -43.32 15.21 -32.41
C SER A 115 -42.30 14.92 -33.52
N SER A 116 -42.75 14.07 -34.45
CA SER A 116 -42.19 13.69 -35.75
C SER A 116 -42.43 14.75 -36.82
N SER A 117 -41.55 14.79 -37.83
CA SER A 117 -41.96 15.19 -39.20
C SER A 117 -41.05 14.54 -40.26
N LEU A 118 -41.70 13.64 -41.00
CA LEU A 118 -41.45 13.14 -42.36
C LEU A 118 -41.33 14.35 -43.35
N ASP A 119 -40.82 14.32 -44.58
CA ASP A 119 -40.91 13.32 -45.67
C ASP A 119 -40.11 13.84 -46.93
N PRO A 120 -40.23 13.32 -48.18
CA PRO A 120 -39.15 12.66 -48.92
C PRO A 120 -38.85 13.25 -50.32
N GLU A 121 -37.91 12.67 -51.10
CA GLU A 121 -38.16 12.40 -52.54
C GLU A 121 -37.13 11.46 -53.19
N LEU A 122 -37.64 10.75 -54.20
CA LEU A 122 -37.17 9.53 -54.85
C LEU A 122 -37.10 9.80 -56.35
N ALA A 123 -36.08 9.33 -57.09
CA ALA A 123 -36.23 8.79 -58.46
C ALA A 123 -34.92 8.26 -59.08
N THR A 124 -34.80 6.93 -59.07
CA THR A 124 -34.60 6.02 -60.23
C THR A 124 -33.66 6.39 -61.40
N GLY A 125 -32.79 5.44 -61.77
CA GLY A 125 -32.35 5.27 -63.17
C GLY A 125 -31.11 4.40 -63.43
N GLY A 126 -31.30 3.10 -63.68
CA GLY A 126 -30.73 2.36 -64.83
C GLY A 126 -29.21 2.09 -64.98
N ALA A 127 -28.85 0.82 -64.72
CA ALA A 127 -27.94 -0.07 -65.49
C ALA A 127 -26.52 0.36 -65.92
N SER A 128 -25.50 -0.38 -65.47
CA SER A 128 -24.59 -1.15 -66.34
C SER A 128 -23.51 -1.88 -65.53
N SER A 129 -23.32 -3.15 -65.89
CA SER A 129 -22.28 -4.07 -65.47
C SER A 129 -20.85 -3.55 -65.68
N THR A 130 -19.94 -3.83 -64.74
CA THR A 130 -18.63 -4.46 -65.03
C THR A 130 -17.97 -4.99 -63.75
N ASN A 131 -17.49 -6.22 -63.86
CA ASN A 131 -16.66 -6.94 -62.90
C ASN A 131 -15.42 -6.16 -62.46
N LEU A 132 -15.25 -5.93 -61.15
CA LEU A 132 -13.93 -5.97 -60.52
C LEU A 132 -14.04 -6.66 -59.16
N ALA A 133 -13.58 -7.91 -59.12
CA ALA A 133 -13.32 -8.64 -57.91
C ALA A 133 -12.16 -7.95 -57.15
N ALA A 134 -12.48 -7.01 -56.27
CA ALA A 134 -11.54 -6.48 -55.30
C ALA A 134 -11.35 -7.53 -54.19
N ASN A 135 -10.27 -8.30 -54.30
CA ASN A 135 -9.74 -9.14 -53.23
C ASN A 135 -9.38 -8.27 -52.01
N ASN A 136 -10.35 -7.95 -51.17
CA ASN A 136 -10.10 -7.38 -49.84
C ASN A 136 -9.59 -8.49 -48.92
N LYS A 137 -8.30 -8.80 -49.04
CA LYS A 137 -7.53 -9.45 -47.97
C LYS A 137 -7.46 -8.47 -46.80
N ILE A 138 -8.43 -8.56 -45.90
CA ILE A 138 -8.33 -7.97 -44.56
C ILE A 138 -7.12 -8.63 -43.89
N LYS A 139 -5.97 -7.95 -43.92
CA LYS A 139 -4.85 -8.27 -43.03
C LYS A 139 -5.36 -8.01 -41.62
N LYS A 140 -5.73 -9.07 -40.90
CA LYS A 140 -5.85 -9.03 -39.44
C LYS A 140 -4.45 -8.69 -38.90
N GLU A 141 -4.17 -7.41 -38.73
CA GLU A 141 -3.10 -6.97 -37.85
C GLU A 141 -3.42 -7.55 -36.47
N LYS A 142 -2.70 -8.61 -36.09
CA LYS A 142 -2.66 -9.04 -34.71
C LYS A 142 -2.14 -7.84 -33.93
N LYS A 143 -3.03 -7.09 -33.27
CA LYS A 143 -2.66 -6.22 -32.15
C LYS A 143 -1.90 -7.11 -31.18
N ILE A 144 -0.58 -7.10 -31.25
CA ILE A 144 0.27 -7.63 -30.20
C ILE A 144 -0.07 -6.74 -29.01
N SER A 145 -0.96 -7.20 -28.14
CA SER A 145 -1.14 -6.58 -26.84
C SER A 145 0.22 -6.69 -26.18
N LYS A 146 1.01 -5.60 -26.17
CA LYS A 146 2.26 -5.56 -25.41
C LYS A 146 1.87 -5.98 -24.00
N LYS A 147 2.40 -7.13 -23.57
CA LYS A 147 2.16 -7.63 -22.22
C LYS A 147 2.61 -6.52 -21.28
N GLN A 148 1.68 -6.03 -20.47
CA GLN A 148 1.99 -4.94 -19.55
C GLN A 148 3.15 -5.38 -18.66
N GLU A 149 4.19 -4.56 -18.60
CA GLU A 149 5.36 -4.81 -17.78
C GLU A 149 4.94 -4.90 -16.31
N ILE A 150 5.46 -5.89 -15.59
CA ILE A 150 5.25 -6.03 -14.15
C ILE A 150 6.21 -5.07 -13.47
N ARG A 151 5.67 -4.21 -12.62
CA ARG A 151 6.42 -3.19 -11.89
C ARG A 151 6.17 -3.31 -10.40
N PHE A 152 7.21 -3.06 -9.60
CA PHE A 152 7.13 -3.02 -8.15
C PHE A 152 6.67 -1.64 -7.69
N LYS A 153 5.53 -1.57 -7.03
CA LYS A 153 4.88 -0.33 -6.61
C LYS A 153 5.04 -0.15 -5.11
N ILE A 154 5.85 0.83 -4.71
CA ILE A 154 6.16 1.13 -3.32
C ILE A 154 5.72 2.55 -2.96
N ALA A 155 5.13 2.72 -1.79
CA ALA A 155 4.87 4.03 -1.21
C ALA A 155 5.73 4.24 0.05
N ILE A 156 6.37 5.40 0.17
CA ILE A 156 7.27 5.74 1.29
C ILE A 156 6.79 7.01 2.00
N SER A 157 6.90 7.06 3.33
CA SER A 157 6.80 8.31 4.08
C SER A 157 8.16 9.02 4.15
N GLY A 158 8.16 10.29 4.54
CA GLY A 158 9.41 11.02 4.80
C GLY A 158 10.00 10.83 6.20
N GLY A 159 10.69 11.87 6.67
CA GLY A 159 11.35 11.89 7.98
C GLY A 159 12.60 11.02 8.04
N SER A 160 12.89 10.43 9.20
CA SER A 160 14.07 9.58 9.39
C SER A 160 14.08 8.32 8.51
N LEU A 161 12.92 7.91 7.98
CA LEU A 161 12.82 6.77 7.07
C LEU A 161 13.71 6.96 5.82
N ILE A 162 13.83 8.17 5.29
CA ILE A 162 14.64 8.43 4.09
C ILE A 162 16.11 8.08 4.35
N LYS A 163 16.63 8.44 5.53
CA LYS A 163 18.01 8.12 5.95
C LYS A 163 18.24 6.61 6.09
N ILE A 164 17.27 5.89 6.66
CA ILE A 164 17.31 4.43 6.79
C ILE A 164 17.32 3.78 5.40
N LEU A 165 16.51 4.28 4.48
CA LEU A 165 16.46 3.79 3.10
C LEU A 165 17.76 4.08 2.34
N ASN A 166 18.36 5.27 2.52
CA ASN A 166 19.68 5.57 1.96
C ASN A 166 20.71 4.53 2.44
N GLN A 167 20.86 4.37 3.76
CA GLN A 167 21.84 3.46 4.37
C GLN A 167 21.66 2.00 3.89
N GLY A 168 20.41 1.55 3.82
CA GLY A 168 20.08 0.17 3.47
C GLY A 168 20.14 -0.13 1.96
N LEU A 169 19.57 0.74 1.12
CA LEU A 169 19.37 0.48 -0.32
C LEU A 169 20.60 0.85 -1.16
N LEU A 170 21.26 1.99 -0.86
CA LEU A 170 22.39 2.45 -1.68
C LEU A 170 23.63 1.54 -1.56
N THR A 171 23.71 0.76 -0.48
CA THR A 171 24.73 -0.26 -0.25
C THR A 171 24.42 -1.61 -0.90
N ARG A 172 23.24 -1.77 -1.52
CA ARG A 172 22.71 -3.03 -2.09
C ARG A 172 22.13 -2.88 -3.49
N GLN A 173 22.55 -1.85 -4.23
CA GLN A 173 21.93 -1.47 -5.52
C GLN A 173 22.00 -2.60 -6.56
N GLU A 174 22.98 -3.49 -6.49
CA GLU A 174 23.13 -4.65 -7.37
C GLU A 174 21.98 -5.67 -7.27
N PHE A 175 21.22 -5.66 -6.17
CA PHE A 175 20.04 -6.49 -5.97
C PHE A 175 18.74 -5.78 -6.34
N ILE A 176 18.81 -4.52 -6.77
CA ILE A 176 17.65 -3.67 -7.04
C ILE A 176 17.48 -3.44 -8.55
N GLU A 177 16.26 -3.63 -9.05
CA GLU A 177 15.88 -3.35 -10.43
C GLU A 177 15.12 -2.04 -10.52
N TRP A 178 15.86 -0.95 -10.30
CA TRP A 178 15.34 0.42 -10.26
C TRP A 178 14.44 0.76 -11.45
N ASP A 179 14.78 0.33 -12.67
CA ASP A 179 13.97 0.54 -13.88
C ASP A 179 12.55 -0.06 -13.82
N LYS A 180 12.30 -0.98 -12.88
CA LYS A 180 11.00 -1.63 -12.65
C LYS A 180 10.25 -1.11 -11.43
N TRP A 181 10.76 -0.08 -10.76
CA TRP A 181 10.11 0.52 -9.60
C TRP A 181 9.19 1.67 -10.00
N ASP A 182 8.04 1.73 -9.33
CA ASP A 182 7.21 2.92 -9.24
C ASP A 182 7.20 3.35 -7.77
N ILE A 183 7.78 4.51 -7.48
CA ILE A 183 7.91 5.06 -6.13
C ILE A 183 6.88 6.17 -5.95
N TYR A 184 6.08 6.05 -4.90
CA TYR A 184 5.05 7.00 -4.49
C TYR A 184 5.33 7.49 -3.07
N PHE A 185 4.65 8.55 -2.64
CA PHE A 185 4.75 9.11 -1.30
C PHE A 185 3.44 8.87 -0.53
N ALA A 186 3.56 8.42 0.72
CA ALA A 186 2.40 8.20 1.60
C ALA A 186 1.78 9.53 2.07
N ASP A 187 2.59 10.58 2.12
CA ASP A 187 2.23 11.96 2.35
C ASP A 187 3.28 12.89 1.76
N GLU A 188 2.91 14.16 1.63
CA GLU A 188 3.85 15.21 1.28
C GLU A 188 3.48 16.52 1.99
N ARG A 189 4.50 17.29 2.35
CA ARG A 189 4.38 18.63 2.92
C ARG A 189 4.35 19.57 1.73
N LEU A 190 3.35 20.43 1.67
CA LEU A 190 3.17 21.35 0.56
C LEU A 190 4.08 22.56 0.76
N VAL A 191 5.34 22.34 0.44
CA VAL A 191 6.45 23.28 0.50
C VAL A 191 7.29 23.11 -0.76
N PRO A 192 8.13 24.09 -1.12
CA PRO A 192 9.09 23.93 -2.21
C PRO A 192 9.98 22.70 -2.02
N PHE A 193 10.41 22.07 -3.12
CA PHE A 193 11.22 20.85 -3.12
C PHE A 193 12.65 21.06 -2.61
N ASP A 194 13.14 22.30 -2.57
CA ASP A 194 14.40 22.64 -1.91
C ASP A 194 14.26 22.80 -0.39
N SER A 195 13.03 22.79 0.13
CA SER A 195 12.77 22.81 1.56
C SER A 195 13.25 21.51 2.23
N PRO A 196 13.87 21.59 3.43
CA PRO A 196 14.20 20.40 4.20
C PRO A 196 12.97 19.60 4.65
N ASP A 197 11.77 20.18 4.59
CA ASP A 197 10.53 19.52 4.99
C ASP A 197 9.86 18.70 3.87
N SER A 198 10.30 18.85 2.61
CA SER A 198 9.77 18.11 1.46
C SER A 198 10.24 16.65 1.49
N ASN A 199 9.30 15.71 1.53
CA ASN A 199 9.60 14.29 1.49
C ASN A 199 10.25 13.91 0.14
N TYR A 200 9.73 14.40 -0.97
CA TYR A 200 10.32 14.21 -2.29
C TYR A 200 11.69 14.87 -2.42
N GLY A 201 11.83 16.12 -1.98
CA GLY A 201 13.10 16.84 -2.00
C GLY A 201 14.20 16.09 -1.26
N GLN A 202 13.91 15.62 -0.04
CA GLN A 202 14.84 14.81 0.76
C GLN A 202 15.12 13.45 0.10
N ALA A 203 14.11 12.74 -0.41
CA ALA A 203 14.31 11.45 -1.05
C ALA A 203 15.13 11.57 -2.35
N LYS A 204 14.93 12.65 -3.10
CA LYS A 204 15.73 12.95 -4.28
C LYS A 204 17.19 13.18 -3.91
N LEU A 205 17.43 14.07 -2.95
CA LEU A 205 18.77 14.43 -2.48
C LEU A 205 19.52 13.24 -1.89
N GLU A 206 18.86 12.47 -1.01
CA GLU A 206 19.53 11.40 -0.27
C GLU A 206 19.55 10.07 -1.03
N ILE A 207 18.65 9.81 -1.98
CA ILE A 207 18.53 8.48 -2.62
C ILE A 207 18.57 8.59 -4.14
N PHE A 208 17.63 9.30 -4.75
CA PHE A 208 17.42 9.18 -6.20
C PHE A 208 18.61 9.71 -7.02
N ASP A 209 19.26 10.79 -6.57
CA ASP A 209 20.46 11.34 -7.22
C ASP A 209 21.71 10.44 -7.05
N HIS A 210 21.63 9.41 -6.20
CA HIS A 210 22.70 8.46 -5.91
C HIS A 210 22.47 7.06 -6.50
N ILE A 211 21.38 6.86 -7.25
CA ILE A 211 21.14 5.62 -7.99
C ILE A 211 22.12 5.51 -9.15
N LYS A 212 22.92 4.43 -9.16
CA LYS A 212 23.97 4.21 -10.17
C LYS A 212 23.40 3.63 -11.46
N GLY A 213 23.94 4.07 -12.60
CA GLY A 213 23.65 3.54 -13.93
C GLY A 213 22.39 4.11 -14.58
N ASP A 214 22.06 3.59 -15.77
CA ASP A 214 21.00 4.16 -16.63
C ASP A 214 19.58 3.68 -16.28
N LYS A 215 19.48 2.69 -15.39
CA LYS A 215 18.21 2.10 -14.97
C LYS A 215 17.65 2.89 -13.81
N GLN A 216 16.69 3.76 -14.09
CA GLN A 216 16.11 4.68 -13.11
C GLN A 216 14.64 4.36 -12.81
N PRO A 217 14.18 4.54 -11.56
CA PRO A 217 12.79 4.34 -11.18
C PRO A 217 11.86 5.41 -11.76
N ARG A 218 10.57 5.11 -11.77
CA ARG A 218 9.54 6.14 -11.99
C ARG A 218 9.14 6.71 -10.64
N ILE A 219 9.23 8.02 -10.48
CA ILE A 219 8.87 8.72 -9.25
C ILE A 219 7.55 9.46 -9.47
N PHE A 220 6.61 9.28 -8.54
CA PHE A 220 5.30 9.93 -8.52
C PHE A 220 5.22 10.81 -7.28
N HIS A 221 5.39 12.11 -7.45
CA HIS A 221 5.33 13.14 -6.42
C HIS A 221 4.27 14.19 -6.79
N ILE A 222 4.00 15.14 -5.89
CA ILE A 222 3.08 16.25 -6.15
C ILE A 222 3.59 17.16 -7.27
N ASP A 223 2.72 17.99 -7.85
CA ASP A 223 3.14 19.15 -8.63
C ASP A 223 3.50 20.30 -7.67
N GLU A 224 4.75 20.77 -7.71
CA GLU A 224 5.23 21.87 -6.86
C GLU A 224 4.46 23.17 -7.09
N SER A 225 3.87 23.37 -8.28
CA SER A 225 3.06 24.56 -8.57
C SER A 225 1.73 24.60 -7.82
N LEU A 226 1.30 23.47 -7.22
CA LEU A 226 0.05 23.34 -6.48
C LEU A 226 0.22 23.44 -4.95
N ILE A 227 1.43 23.73 -4.44
CA ILE A 227 1.70 23.72 -2.99
C ILE A 227 0.88 24.72 -2.18
N ASP A 228 0.36 25.77 -2.82
CA ASP A 228 -0.50 26.76 -2.16
C ASP A 228 -1.99 26.35 -2.09
N ASP A 229 -2.38 25.26 -2.77
CA ASP A 229 -3.74 24.72 -2.77
C ASP A 229 -3.74 23.22 -2.39
N PRO A 230 -3.96 22.90 -1.10
CA PRO A 230 -3.94 21.52 -0.64
C PRO A 230 -4.95 20.61 -1.32
N GLN A 231 -6.13 21.13 -1.66
CA GLN A 231 -7.18 20.34 -2.27
C GLN A 231 -6.79 19.97 -3.70
N GLU A 232 -6.37 20.96 -4.50
CA GLU A 232 -5.93 20.71 -5.88
C GLU A 232 -4.69 19.81 -5.94
N ALA A 233 -3.75 19.97 -5.00
CA ALA A 233 -2.58 19.10 -4.89
C ALA A 233 -2.96 17.64 -4.59
N ALA A 234 -3.95 17.42 -3.70
CA ALA A 234 -4.44 16.08 -3.38
C ALA A 234 -5.18 15.46 -4.58
N ASP A 235 -6.00 16.25 -5.28
CA ASP A 235 -6.77 15.80 -6.44
C ASP A 235 -5.86 15.45 -7.64
N ASP A 236 -4.80 16.24 -7.89
CA ASP A 236 -3.80 15.89 -8.90
C ASP A 236 -3.07 14.59 -8.53
N TYR A 237 -2.64 14.45 -7.28
CA TYR A 237 -1.94 13.24 -6.83
C TYR A 237 -2.84 12.00 -6.92
N GLU A 238 -4.12 12.12 -6.54
CA GLU A 238 -5.12 11.08 -6.71
C GLU A 238 -5.32 10.70 -8.18
N LYS A 239 -5.39 11.69 -9.07
CA LYS A 239 -5.49 11.45 -10.52
C LYS A 239 -4.28 10.68 -11.05
N GLN A 240 -3.07 10.97 -10.58
CA GLN A 240 -1.88 10.19 -10.91
C GLN A 240 -2.03 8.73 -10.45
N LEU A 241 -2.48 8.51 -9.21
CA LEU A 241 -2.76 7.16 -8.69
C LEU A 241 -3.81 6.42 -9.54
N VAL A 242 -4.93 7.06 -9.85
CA VAL A 242 -5.99 6.47 -10.69
C VAL A 242 -5.45 6.03 -12.03
N GLN A 243 -4.63 6.86 -12.70
CA GLN A 243 -4.02 6.49 -13.98
C GLN A 243 -3.09 5.27 -13.89
N GLN A 244 -2.38 5.10 -12.76
CA GLN A 244 -1.42 4.00 -12.60
C GLN A 244 -2.04 2.69 -12.09
N PHE A 245 -3.13 2.77 -11.32
CA PHE A 245 -3.74 1.62 -10.65
C PHE A 245 -5.09 1.19 -11.23
N ALA A 246 -5.89 2.13 -11.74
CA ALA A 246 -7.19 1.78 -12.31
C ALA A 246 -7.01 1.12 -13.69
N LYS A 247 -7.45 -0.13 -13.81
CA LYS A 247 -7.68 -0.75 -15.12
C LYS A 247 -9.01 -0.23 -15.65
N LYS A 248 -9.15 -0.17 -16.99
CA LYS A 248 -10.28 0.40 -17.73
C LYS A 248 -11.69 0.08 -17.19
N ASP A 249 -11.86 -1.05 -16.49
CA ASP A 249 -13.19 -1.59 -16.14
C ASP A 249 -13.45 -1.82 -14.64
N SER A 250 -12.56 -1.39 -13.72
CA SER A 250 -12.90 -1.39 -12.28
C SER A 250 -12.00 -0.43 -11.48
N VAL A 251 -12.61 0.60 -10.87
CA VAL A 251 -11.95 1.39 -9.82
C VAL A 251 -11.88 0.52 -8.57
N LYS A 252 -10.68 0.02 -8.27
CA LYS A 252 -10.34 -0.65 -7.01
C LYS A 252 -9.36 0.24 -6.29
N LEU A 253 -9.39 0.24 -4.96
CA LEU A 253 -8.35 0.87 -4.16
C LEU A 253 -6.95 0.46 -4.67
N PRO A 254 -6.01 1.40 -4.76
CA PRO A 254 -4.66 1.12 -5.19
C PRO A 254 -4.03 0.11 -4.24
N MET A 255 -3.49 -0.97 -4.80
CA MET A 255 -2.82 -2.01 -4.04
C MET A 255 -1.32 -1.87 -4.26
N PHE A 256 -0.64 -1.18 -3.35
CA PHE A 256 0.82 -1.14 -3.31
C PHE A 256 1.38 -2.53 -2.95
N ASP A 257 2.56 -2.87 -3.48
CA ASP A 257 3.26 -4.10 -3.12
C ASP A 257 3.87 -3.97 -1.71
N LEU A 258 4.33 -2.76 -1.37
CA LEU A 258 4.86 -2.41 -0.06
C LEU A 258 4.57 -0.94 0.26
N LEU A 259 4.15 -0.65 1.49
CA LEU A 259 4.00 0.70 2.01
C LEU A 259 4.84 0.84 3.28
N LEU A 260 5.78 1.78 3.26
CA LEU A 260 6.69 2.06 4.36
C LEU A 260 6.26 3.33 5.11
N LEU A 261 6.09 3.20 6.42
CA LEU A 261 5.64 4.27 7.30
C LEU A 261 6.62 4.47 8.45
N GLY A 262 6.93 5.74 8.74
CA GLY A 262 7.35 6.13 10.07
C GLY A 262 6.19 6.17 11.06
N CYS A 263 6.50 6.28 12.35
CA CYS A 263 5.53 6.58 13.40
C CYS A 263 6.07 7.72 14.28
N ALA A 264 5.29 8.77 14.43
CA ALA A 264 5.66 9.91 15.25
C ALA A 264 5.38 9.68 16.75
N PRO A 265 5.96 10.49 17.65
CA PRO A 265 5.79 10.31 19.11
C PRO A 265 4.34 10.46 19.61
N ASP A 266 3.46 11.07 18.84
CA ASP A 266 2.01 11.18 19.11
C ASP A 266 1.19 10.06 18.44
N GLY A 267 1.83 9.17 17.67
CA GLY A 267 1.20 8.05 16.97
C GLY A 267 0.68 8.40 15.58
N HIS A 268 0.94 9.62 15.08
CA HIS A 268 0.63 9.98 13.71
C HIS A 268 1.51 9.19 12.73
N ILE A 269 0.94 8.92 11.56
CA ILE A 269 1.59 8.24 10.45
C ILE A 269 1.31 9.05 9.19
N ALA A 270 2.26 9.08 8.25
CA ALA A 270 2.14 9.95 7.08
C ALA A 270 1.75 11.37 7.54
N SER A 271 0.61 11.91 7.06
CA SER A 271 0.03 13.14 7.60
C SER A 271 -1.37 12.95 8.20
N LEU A 272 -1.64 11.75 8.74
CA LEU A 272 -2.83 11.42 9.50
C LEU A 272 -2.56 11.57 11.00
N PHE A 273 -3.19 12.57 11.63
CA PHE A 273 -2.93 12.96 13.02
C PHE A 273 -3.98 12.45 14.01
N PRO A 274 -3.60 12.15 15.27
CA PRO A 274 -4.55 11.97 16.34
C PRO A 274 -5.50 13.17 16.46
N ASN A 275 -6.77 12.90 16.78
CA ASN A 275 -7.82 13.92 16.94
C ASN A 275 -8.15 14.75 15.69
N HIS A 276 -7.57 14.44 14.52
CA HIS A 276 -7.94 15.05 13.23
C HIS A 276 -9.03 14.21 12.55
N GLY A 277 -10.19 14.13 13.20
CA GLY A 277 -11.19 13.08 12.96
C GLY A 277 -11.80 13.05 11.56
N GLU A 278 -11.72 14.11 10.77
CA GLU A 278 -12.18 14.10 9.37
C GLU A 278 -11.26 13.23 8.51
N SER A 279 -9.94 13.45 8.57
CA SER A 279 -8.95 12.66 7.84
C SER A 279 -8.96 11.17 8.21
N LEU A 280 -9.20 10.85 9.50
CA LEU A 280 -9.27 9.47 9.98
C LEU A 280 -10.58 8.74 9.61
N ARG A 281 -11.62 9.48 9.22
CA ARG A 281 -12.94 8.91 8.85
C ARG A 281 -13.15 8.83 7.33
N GLU A 282 -12.20 9.29 6.53
CA GLU A 282 -12.25 9.19 5.08
C GLU A 282 -12.31 7.72 4.61
N LYS A 283 -13.18 7.45 3.62
CA LYS A 283 -13.46 6.08 3.13
C LYS A 283 -13.43 5.92 1.61
N LEU A 284 -13.55 7.02 0.87
CA LEU A 284 -13.76 7.07 -0.57
C LEU A 284 -12.53 7.59 -1.29
N ALA A 285 -11.99 8.74 -0.86
CA ALA A 285 -10.82 9.36 -1.47
C ALA A 285 -9.58 8.50 -1.24
N TRP A 286 -8.73 8.43 -2.26
CA TRP A 286 -7.43 7.75 -2.19
C TRP A 286 -6.37 8.66 -1.59
N CYS A 287 -6.41 9.94 -1.92
CA CYS A 287 -5.57 10.98 -1.35
C CYS A 287 -6.45 12.13 -0.84
N ILE A 288 -6.07 12.73 0.28
CA ILE A 288 -6.80 13.85 0.89
C ILE A 288 -5.87 14.99 1.25
N PRO A 289 -6.37 16.25 1.22
CA PRO A 289 -5.67 17.37 1.82
C PRO A 289 -5.68 17.27 3.34
N VAL A 290 -4.64 17.82 3.95
CA VAL A 290 -4.56 18.06 5.38
C VAL A 290 -4.13 19.50 5.58
N SER A 291 -5.07 20.32 6.06
CA SER A 291 -4.81 21.70 6.47
C SER A 291 -4.72 21.79 7.99
N ASN A 292 -3.98 22.79 8.49
CA ASN A 292 -3.77 23.01 9.92
C ASN A 292 -3.14 21.80 10.62
N ALA A 293 -2.14 21.20 10.00
CA ALA A 293 -1.37 20.12 10.61
C ALA A 293 -0.85 20.57 12.00
N PRO A 294 -1.00 19.74 13.06
CA PRO A 294 -0.62 20.13 14.43
C PRO A 294 0.88 20.39 14.65
N SER A 295 1.73 20.01 13.70
CA SER A 295 3.19 20.19 13.77
C SER A 295 3.77 20.34 12.36
N GLY A 296 4.97 20.95 12.25
CA GLY A 296 5.64 21.17 10.96
C GLY A 296 4.84 22.08 10.01
N PRO A 297 5.07 21.98 8.69
CA PRO A 297 4.27 22.71 7.70
C PRO A 297 2.78 22.34 7.80
N SER A 298 1.93 23.39 7.78
CA SER A 298 0.49 23.31 8.03
C SER A 298 -0.27 22.56 6.94
N ASN A 299 0.13 22.76 5.69
CA ASN A 299 -0.53 22.22 4.50
C ASN A 299 0.21 20.99 3.99
N ARG A 300 -0.54 19.90 3.81
CA ARG A 300 -0.02 18.60 3.41
C ARG A 300 -1.04 17.87 2.55
N ILE A 301 -0.61 16.82 1.88
CA ILE A 301 -1.49 15.78 1.33
C ILE A 301 -1.14 14.43 1.94
N THR A 302 -2.08 13.49 1.99
CA THR A 302 -1.81 12.14 2.51
C THR A 302 -2.68 11.09 1.85
N LEU A 303 -2.15 9.87 1.73
CA LEU A 303 -2.96 8.70 1.39
C LEU A 303 -3.95 8.40 2.52
N SER A 304 -5.17 8.04 2.16
CA SER A 304 -6.21 7.72 3.14
C SER A 304 -5.95 6.37 3.82
N ILE A 305 -6.54 6.16 5.00
CA ILE A 305 -6.46 4.88 5.74
C ILE A 305 -6.90 3.68 4.88
N PRO A 306 -8.02 3.74 4.12
CA PRO A 306 -8.39 2.64 3.22
C PRO A 306 -7.30 2.27 2.21
N VAL A 307 -6.61 3.26 1.64
CA VAL A 307 -5.49 3.02 0.71
C VAL A 307 -4.33 2.35 1.42
N ILE A 308 -3.92 2.90 2.57
CA ILE A 308 -2.81 2.35 3.35
C ILE A 308 -3.09 0.90 3.75
N CYS A 309 -4.30 0.63 4.27
CA CYS A 309 -4.71 -0.71 4.66
C CYS A 309 -4.93 -1.67 3.49
N HIS A 310 -5.07 -1.19 2.25
CA HIS A 310 -5.18 -2.04 1.07
C HIS A 310 -3.81 -2.51 0.54
N ALA A 311 -2.69 -1.95 1.00
CA ALA A 311 -1.36 -2.41 0.57
C ALA A 311 -1.14 -3.91 0.84
N SER A 312 -0.43 -4.60 -0.05
CA SER A 312 -0.10 -6.03 0.11
C SER A 312 0.72 -6.26 1.38
N ARG A 313 1.57 -5.29 1.74
CA ARG A 313 2.37 -5.26 2.96
C ARG A 313 2.47 -3.83 3.47
N VAL A 314 2.38 -3.65 4.77
CA VAL A 314 2.65 -2.37 5.46
C VAL A 314 3.79 -2.60 6.44
N ALA A 315 4.84 -1.79 6.36
CA ALA A 315 5.93 -1.86 7.32
C ALA A 315 6.11 -0.53 8.04
N PHE A 316 6.07 -0.59 9.38
CA PHE A 316 6.43 0.52 10.24
C PHE A 316 7.91 0.43 10.56
N VAL A 317 8.63 1.54 10.39
CA VAL A 317 10.04 1.66 10.76
C VAL A 317 10.15 2.74 11.83
N VAL A 318 10.47 2.34 13.05
CA VAL A 318 10.36 3.20 14.23
C VAL A 318 11.54 2.96 15.16
N GLU A 319 12.41 3.95 15.27
CA GLU A 319 13.64 3.84 16.06
C GLU A 319 13.71 4.92 17.15
N GLY A 320 14.40 4.58 18.23
CA GLY A 320 14.80 5.48 19.30
C GLY A 320 13.90 5.42 20.53
N LEU A 321 14.53 5.63 21.69
CA LEU A 321 13.89 5.60 23.02
C LEU A 321 12.66 6.51 23.14
N THR A 322 12.66 7.65 22.44
CA THR A 322 11.52 8.60 22.46
C THR A 322 10.22 8.00 21.93
N LYS A 323 10.28 6.84 21.26
CA LYS A 323 9.12 6.12 20.72
C LYS A 323 8.53 5.10 21.70
N ALA A 324 9.24 4.73 22.77
CA ALA A 324 8.77 3.68 23.68
C ALA A 324 7.36 3.93 24.27
N PRO A 325 7.01 5.14 24.75
CA PRO A 325 5.69 5.38 25.31
C PRO A 325 4.56 5.25 24.28
N ILE A 326 4.82 5.65 23.03
CA ILE A 326 3.81 5.62 21.97
C ILE A 326 3.65 4.22 21.40
N ILE A 327 4.74 3.46 21.19
CA ILE A 327 4.62 2.06 20.76
C ILE A 327 3.87 1.25 21.80
N LYS A 328 4.14 1.45 23.10
CA LYS A 328 3.35 0.84 24.17
C LYS A 328 1.86 1.14 24.01
N THR A 329 1.53 2.41 23.80
CA THR A 329 0.13 2.83 23.61
C THR A 329 -0.50 2.18 22.37
N ILE A 330 0.23 2.11 21.25
CA ILE A 330 -0.27 1.53 20.00
C ILE A 330 -0.59 0.04 20.16
N MET A 331 0.26 -0.69 20.90
CA MET A 331 0.17 -2.14 21.06
C MET A 331 -0.80 -2.56 22.17
N GLU A 332 -0.82 -1.85 23.30
CA GLU A 332 -1.61 -2.24 24.49
C GLU A 332 -2.95 -1.50 24.59
N ARG A 333 -3.09 -0.35 23.93
CA ARG A 333 -4.29 0.51 24.03
C ARG A 333 -4.81 0.96 22.66
N PRO A 334 -5.12 0.02 21.74
CA PRO A 334 -5.59 0.36 20.40
C PRO A 334 -6.92 1.13 20.40
N GLU A 335 -7.74 1.01 21.45
CA GLU A 335 -9.00 1.73 21.62
C GLU A 335 -8.85 3.26 21.67
N LYS A 336 -7.63 3.77 21.90
CA LYS A 336 -7.34 5.20 21.77
C LYS A 336 -7.45 5.73 20.34
N GLY A 337 -7.56 4.84 19.35
CA GLY A 337 -7.80 5.22 17.96
C GLY A 337 -6.68 6.05 17.35
N LEU A 338 -5.42 5.78 17.74
CA LEU A 338 -4.27 6.42 17.11
C LEU A 338 -4.19 6.02 15.62
N PRO A 339 -3.77 6.91 14.72
CA PRO A 339 -3.66 6.60 13.29
C PRO A 339 -2.85 5.33 13.00
N SER A 340 -1.72 5.17 13.68
CA SER A 340 -0.89 3.95 13.65
C SER A 340 -1.63 2.70 14.16
N SER A 341 -2.39 2.79 15.25
CA SER A 341 -3.23 1.67 15.76
C SER A 341 -4.32 1.28 14.77
N ILE A 342 -4.99 2.27 14.16
CA ILE A 342 -6.04 2.01 13.16
C ILE A 342 -5.46 1.24 11.96
N VAL A 343 -4.29 1.62 11.46
CA VAL A 343 -3.63 0.89 10.37
C VAL A 343 -3.12 -0.48 10.82
N ASN A 344 -2.56 -0.57 12.03
CA ASN A 344 -2.07 -1.83 12.60
C ASN A 344 -3.19 -2.89 12.68
N GLU A 345 -4.41 -2.49 13.06
CA GLU A 345 -5.58 -3.37 13.10
C GLU A 345 -6.21 -3.56 11.71
N GLY A 346 -6.39 -2.48 10.95
CA GLY A 346 -7.04 -2.51 9.63
C GLY A 346 -6.27 -3.31 8.56
N ALA A 347 -4.95 -3.43 8.72
CA ALA A 347 -4.09 -4.25 7.88
C ALA A 347 -3.53 -5.50 8.59
N ALA A 348 -4.19 -5.96 9.67
CA ALA A 348 -3.73 -7.10 10.45
C ALA A 348 -3.34 -8.32 9.59
N GLY A 349 -2.21 -8.95 9.93
CA GLY A 349 -1.60 -10.04 9.16
C GLY A 349 -0.74 -9.60 7.96
N ARG A 350 -0.79 -8.32 7.56
CA ARG A 350 0.09 -7.71 6.54
C ARG A 350 1.03 -6.64 7.11
N VAL A 351 0.94 -6.38 8.42
CA VAL A 351 1.74 -5.39 9.14
C VAL A 351 2.97 -6.02 9.76
N SER A 352 4.11 -5.37 9.55
CA SER A 352 5.37 -5.66 10.24
C SER A 352 5.97 -4.38 10.83
N TRP A 353 6.48 -4.45 12.06
CA TRP A 353 7.20 -3.37 12.72
C TRP A 353 8.69 -3.70 12.77
N PHE A 354 9.52 -2.74 12.36
CA PHE A 354 10.98 -2.77 12.44
C PHE A 354 11.37 -1.70 13.45
N VAL A 355 11.84 -2.15 14.61
CA VAL A 355 12.08 -1.29 15.77
C VAL A 355 13.42 -1.61 16.39
N ASP A 356 14.07 -0.62 17.00
CA ASP A 356 15.20 -0.89 17.88
C ASP A 356 14.70 -1.31 19.28
N ASP A 357 15.56 -1.98 20.06
CA ASP A 357 15.20 -2.39 21.42
C ASP A 357 14.83 -1.19 22.31
N ALA A 358 15.40 -0.01 22.05
CA ALA A 358 15.09 1.22 22.77
C ALA A 358 13.63 1.66 22.58
N ALA A 359 13.07 1.52 21.38
CA ALA A 359 11.66 1.82 21.12
C ALA A 359 10.69 0.80 21.76
N LEU A 360 11.18 -0.34 22.27
CA LEU A 360 10.39 -1.34 22.99
C LEU A 360 10.59 -1.31 24.51
N ASN A 361 11.36 -0.37 25.04
CA ASN A 361 11.78 -0.37 26.44
C ASN A 361 10.62 -0.42 27.46
N ASP A 362 9.46 0.13 27.11
CA ASP A 362 8.29 0.21 28.00
C ASP A 362 7.28 -0.95 27.81
N LEU A 363 7.59 -1.90 26.93
CA LEU A 363 6.78 -3.06 26.56
C LEU A 363 7.37 -4.35 27.13
N TYR A 364 6.60 -5.04 27.99
CA TYR A 364 7.06 -6.25 28.68
C TYR A 364 6.46 -7.55 28.10
N ASP A 365 5.23 -7.50 27.59
CA ASP A 365 4.47 -8.69 27.15
C ASP A 365 4.32 -8.80 25.64
N ILE A 366 5.40 -8.57 24.88
CA ILE A 366 5.38 -8.61 23.42
C ILE A 366 6.24 -9.73 22.84
N THR A 367 5.68 -10.48 21.89
CA THR A 367 6.43 -11.53 21.18
C THR A 367 7.33 -10.89 20.12
N LYS A 368 8.60 -10.65 20.48
CA LYS A 368 9.63 -10.23 19.54
C LYS A 368 10.00 -11.39 18.62
N LYS A 369 10.14 -11.12 17.32
CA LYS A 369 10.74 -12.06 16.36
C LYS A 369 12.15 -11.58 16.01
N LYS A 370 13.10 -12.51 16.01
CA LYS A 370 14.40 -12.26 15.39
C LYS A 370 14.20 -12.14 13.88
N TYR A 371 14.70 -11.05 13.28
CA TYR A 371 14.69 -10.94 11.82
C TYR A 371 15.59 -12.03 11.23
N LYS A 372 15.08 -12.71 10.20
CA LYS A 372 15.85 -13.69 9.42
C LYS A 372 16.02 -13.10 8.03
N TYR A 373 17.25 -12.71 7.71
CA TYR A 373 17.57 -12.14 6.40
C TYR A 373 17.15 -13.07 5.28
N LEU A 374 16.42 -12.50 4.34
CA LEU A 374 15.73 -13.19 3.27
C LEU A 374 16.67 -13.27 2.07
N SER A 375 17.59 -14.21 2.15
CA SER A 375 18.43 -14.71 1.03
C SER A 375 19.45 -13.75 0.41
N ILE A 376 19.49 -12.48 0.79
CA ILE A 376 20.54 -11.54 0.37
C ILE A 376 21.71 -11.66 1.35
N PRO A 377 22.95 -11.91 0.87
CA PRO A 377 24.13 -11.88 1.74
C PRO A 377 24.23 -10.55 2.47
N GLU A 378 24.69 -10.56 3.72
CA GLU A 378 25.07 -9.31 4.39
C GLU A 378 26.13 -8.58 3.54
N PRO A 379 26.10 -7.23 3.49
CA PRO A 379 27.10 -6.47 2.77
C PRO A 379 28.49 -6.86 3.28
N THR A 380 29.43 -7.08 2.36
CA THR A 380 30.83 -7.18 2.74
C THR A 380 31.30 -5.75 3.02
N HIS A 381 31.50 -5.43 4.29
CA HIS A 381 32.01 -4.13 4.74
C HIS A 381 33.47 -3.91 4.34
#